data_AF-A0A6J6ENA8-F1
#
_entry.id   AF-A0A6J6ENA8-F1
#
_cell.length_a   1.000
_cell.length_b   1.000
_cell.length_c   1.000
_cell.angle_alpha   90.00
_cell.angle_beta   90.00
_cell.angle_gamma   90.00
#
_symmetry.space_group_name_H-M   'P 1'
#
loop_
_entity.id
_entity.type
_entity.pdbx_description
1 polymer ?
#
loop_
_entity_poly.entity_id
_entity_poly.type
_entity_poly.pdbx_seq_one_letter_code
_entity_poly.pdbx_strand_id
1 'polypeptide(L)' 'MTVYSCGEIPNSSNLNFVPGEITPNAVLAPVSENGTVCLHVFGRAHVIVDVNGVLTTSD' A
#
# COMPACT_ATOMS: atom_id res chain seq x y z
N MET A 1 3.44 -6.05 -4.51
CA MET A 1 3.49 -4.94 -3.54
C MET A 1 2.28 -5.02 -2.65
N THR A 2 2.51 -4.84 -1.35
CA THR A 2 1.47 -4.87 -0.32
C THR A 2 1.49 -3.55 0.45
N VAL A 3 0.34 -2.90 0.57
CA VAL A 3 0.13 -1.69 1.37
C VAL A 3 -0.64 -2.12 2.62
N TYR A 4 -0.12 -1.84 3.80
CA TYR A 4 -0.62 -2.39 5.07
C TYR A 4 -0.34 -1.45 6.25
N SER A 5 -0.97 -1.71 7.40
CA SER A 5 -0.90 -0.88 8.62
C SER A 5 0.38 -1.05 9.44
N CYS A 6 1.52 -1.33 8.79
CA CYS A 6 2.85 -1.46 9.41
C CYS A 6 3.02 -2.58 10.48
N GLY A 7 2.05 -3.47 10.64
CA GLY A 7 2.15 -4.66 11.50
C GLY A 7 2.71 -5.87 10.76
N GLU A 8 2.06 -7.03 10.93
CA GLU A 8 2.39 -8.22 10.15
C GLU A 8 2.10 -7.99 8.66
N ILE A 9 3.04 -8.40 7.80
CA ILE A 9 2.87 -8.29 6.35
C ILE A 9 1.83 -9.34 5.92
N PRO A 10 0.73 -8.94 5.27
CA PRO A 10 -0.25 -9.88 4.76
C PRO A 10 0.36 -10.87 3.76
N ASN A 11 -0.15 -12.11 3.73
CA ASN A 11 0.23 -13.13 2.75
C ASN A 11 -0.27 -12.83 1.32
N SER A 12 -0.95 -11.70 1.11
CA SER A 12 -1.48 -11.25 -0.17
C SER A 12 -0.96 -9.86 -0.54
N SER A 13 -1.03 -9.56 -1.82
CA SER A 13 -0.61 -8.30 -2.42
C SER A 13 -1.79 -7.50 -2.94
N ASN A 14 -1.75 -6.17 -2.80
CA ASN A 14 -2.72 -5.28 -3.44
C ASN A 14 -2.36 -4.97 -4.90
N LEU A 15 -1.07 -5.01 -5.26
CA LEU A 15 -0.59 -4.74 -6.62
C LEU A 15 0.46 -5.77 -7.03
N ASN A 16 0.22 -6.46 -8.14
CA ASN A 16 1.17 -7.33 -8.78
C ASN A 16 1.70 -6.64 -10.04
N PHE A 17 3.01 -6.53 -10.16
CA PHE A 17 3.69 -5.89 -11.28
C PHE A 17 4.85 -6.77 -11.73
N VAL A 18 5.30 -6.58 -12.96
CA VAL A 18 6.43 -7.31 -13.55
C VAL A 18 7.56 -6.34 -13.91
N PRO A 19 8.82 -6.81 -13.99
CA PRO A 19 9.93 -5.95 -14.38
C PRO A 19 9.75 -5.34 -15.78
N GLY A 20 10.12 -4.06 -15.94
CA GLY A 20 10.07 -3.34 -17.21
C GLY A 20 8.77 -2.57 -17.47
N GLU A 21 7.77 -2.70 -16.59
CA GLU A 21 6.48 -2.02 -16.73
C GLU A 21 6.23 -1.03 -15.58
N ILE A 22 5.51 0.05 -15.89
CA ILE A 22 4.96 0.97 -14.90
C ILE A 22 3.48 0.61 -14.73
N THR A 23 3.15 -0.05 -13.62
CA THR A 23 1.80 -0.55 -13.37
C THR A 23 1.13 0.29 -12.27
N PRO A 24 0.14 1.15 -12.59
CA PRO A 24 -0.59 1.93 -11.58
C PRO A 24 -1.71 1.10 -10.92
N ASN A 25 -2.03 1.41 -9.67
CA ASN A 25 -3.21 0.89 -8.97
C ASN A 25 -3.66 1.85 -7.85
N ALA A 26 -4.96 1.90 -7.56
CA ALA A 26 -5.50 2.59 -6.38
C ALA A 26 -5.81 1.57 -5.27
N VAL A 27 -5.46 1.89 -4.03
CA VAL A 27 -5.61 0.98 -2.89
C VAL A 27 -6.31 1.70 -1.74
N LEU A 28 -7.30 1.02 -1.14
CA LEU A 28 -7.78 1.33 0.20
C LEU A 28 -7.09 0.37 1.17
N ALA A 29 -6.35 0.91 2.14
CA ALA A 29 -5.61 0.15 3.14
C ALA A 29 -5.89 0.67 4.55
N PRO A 30 -5.85 -0.20 5.58
CA PRO A 30 -5.88 0.25 6.96
C PRO A 30 -4.66 1.11 7.29
N VAL A 31 -4.87 2.12 8.12
CA VAL A 31 -3.81 2.99 8.66
C VAL A 31 -3.42 2.47 10.05
N SER A 32 -2.14 2.53 10.40
CA SER A 32 -1.67 2.17 11.74
C SER A 32 -2.21 3.16 12.80
N GLU A 33 -2.14 2.78 14.07
CA GLU A 33 -2.49 3.68 15.19
C GLU A 33 -1.65 4.97 15.20
N ASN A 34 -0.45 4.94 14.60
CA ASN A 34 0.45 6.09 14.48
C ASN A 34 0.20 6.93 13.22
N GLY A 35 -0.87 6.67 12.47
CA GLY A 35 -1.18 7.40 11.24
C GLY A 35 -0.27 7.04 10.05
N THR A 36 0.39 5.88 10.09
CA THR A 36 1.32 5.43 9.04
C THR A 36 0.75 4.29 8.21
N VAL A 37 1.22 4.22 6.96
CA VAL A 37 1.06 3.06 6.09
C VAL A 37 2.44 2.58 5.66
N CYS A 38 2.58 1.26 5.53
CA CYS A 38 3.82 0.64 5.10
C CYS A 38 3.63 -0.04 3.75
N LEU A 39 4.67 0.02 2.94
CA LEU A 39 4.71 -0.59 1.62
C LEU A 39 5.77 -1.69 1.62
N HIS A 40 5.36 -2.91 1.33
CA HIS A 40 6.26 -4.04 1.11
C HIS A 40 6.37 -4.34 -0.39
N VAL A 41 7.60 -4.38 -0.89
CA VAL A 41 7.92 -4.80 -2.26
C VAL A 41 8.71 -6.10 -2.19
N PHE A 42 8.21 -7.14 -2.86
CA PHE A 42 8.97 -8.36 -3.06
C PHE A 42 9.99 -8.11 -4.19
N GLY A 43 11.23 -7.78 -3.82
CA GLY A 43 12.29 -7.36 -4.74
C GLY A 43 12.65 -5.87 -4.57
N ARG A 44 12.92 -5.18 -5.69
CA ARG A 44 13.25 -3.74 -5.71
C ARG A 44 12.44 -3.05 -6.78
N ALA A 45 11.87 -1.89 -6.45
CA ALA A 45 11.18 -1.01 -7.38
C ALA A 45 11.27 0.44 -6.87
N HIS A 46 11.18 1.39 -7.79
CA HIS A 46 10.86 2.77 -7.43
C HIS A 46 9.34 2.88 -7.30
N VAL A 47 8.88 3.58 -6.28
CA VAL A 47 7.45 3.72 -5.97
C VAL A 47 7.13 5.20 -5.84
N ILE A 48 6.04 5.61 -6.49
CA ILE A 48 5.40 6.92 -6.32
C ILE A 48 4.04 6.64 -5.69
N VAL A 49 3.65 7.45 -4.70
CA VAL A 49 2.40 7.27 -3.96
C VAL A 49 1.66 8.60 -3.92
N ASP A 50 0.41 8.58 -4.38
CA ASP A 50 -0.54 9.68 -4.23
C ASP A 50 -1.57 9.34 -3.15
N VAL A 51 -1.75 10.24 -2.17
CA VAL A 51 -2.74 10.09 -1.11
C VAL A 51 -4.01 10.86 -1.49
N ASN A 52 -5.07 10.12 -1.82
CA ASN A 52 -6.36 10.71 -2.23
C ASN A 52 -7.24 11.12 -1.03
N GLY A 53 -7.06 10.51 0.15
CA GLY A 53 -7.82 10.82 1.35
C GLY A 53 -7.79 9.70 2.40
N VAL A 54 -8.55 9.88 3.49
CA VAL A 54 -8.74 8.90 4.57
C VAL A 54 -10.23 8.67 4.80
N LEU A 55 -10.62 7.41 5.01
CA LEU A 55 -11.97 7.08 5.46
C LEU A 55 -12.02 7.17 6.98
N THR A 56 -12.83 8.06 7.51
CA THR A 56 -13.14 8.14 8.94
C THR A 56 -14.56 7.65 9.15
N THR A 57 -14.81 6.87 10.19
CA THR A 57 -16.18 6.68 10.68
C THR A 57 -16.64 8.02 11.24
N SER A 58 -17.62 8.65 10.61
CA SER A 58 -18.43 9.68 11.29
C SER A 58 -19.48 8.99 12.16
N ASP A 59 -19.83 9.61 13.28
CA ASP A 59 -21.00 9.24 14.08
C ASP A 59 -22.29 9.17 13.24
#